data_AF-A0AAU2LJ40-F1
#
_entry.id   AF-A0AAU2LJ40-F1
#
_cell.length_a   1.000
_cell.length_b   1.000
_cell.length_c   1.000
_cell.angle_alpha   90.00
_cell.angle_beta   90.00
_cell.angle_gamma   90.00
#
_symmetry.space_group_name_H-M   'P 1'
#
loop_
_entity.id
_entity.type
_entity.pdbx_description
1 polymer ?
#
loop_
_entity_poly.entity_id
_entity_poly.type
_entity_poly.pdbx_seq_one_letter_code
_entity_poly.pdbx_strand_id
1 'polypeptide(L)'
;MARAVKALYAVLVTSLLAAPAPAVTASAGTTAEEAAPAPRPRIPGVRGLEIAVPAYAPAGDPMLGDLVSTTPAASVIVLNPGNGDAPFDARWQARADALRAGTTATGEKTKVLGYVHTDHGNRDIAAVKASVDNYLKTRDGRLHVDGIFFDVVSRDCGPANVTRDHYAQLREYVQDTMDAADPTAADLVVDNPGTAIADCYLEPGHRTADVFVTYEDTYAAYTGAGWLGGNVFGASGGYRSGMELDPTGTAFWHLVHGVPDAAAMRATLRTAFDRGAGYAYATGTIMPNPWDESPSWKYRSQTGYAATLG
;
A
#
# COMPACT_ATOMS: atom_id res chain seq x y z
N MET A 1 -51.98 -5.00 35.85
CA MET A 1 -52.29 -4.86 37.30
C MET A 1 -51.01 -5.19 38.06
N ALA A 2 -50.23 -4.18 38.46
CA ALA A 2 -50.16 -3.59 39.82
C ALA A 2 -49.50 -4.56 40.83
N ARG A 3 -48.52 -4.21 41.69
CA ARG A 3 -47.80 -2.99 42.11
C ARG A 3 -46.57 -3.49 42.91
N ALA A 4 -45.37 -2.95 42.71
CA ALA A 4 -44.72 -1.90 43.51
C ALA A 4 -44.33 -2.26 44.96
N VAL A 5 -43.02 -2.15 45.27
CA VAL A 5 -42.50 -1.83 46.61
C VAL A 5 -41.51 -0.65 46.46
N LYS A 6 -41.85 0.43 47.17
CA LYS A 6 -41.13 1.68 47.51
C LYS A 6 -40.02 1.39 48.55
N ALA A 7 -39.02 2.19 48.91
CA ALA A 7 -38.42 3.51 48.60
C ALA A 7 -37.06 3.50 49.36
N LEU A 8 -36.07 4.36 49.09
CA LEU A 8 -35.91 5.63 49.81
C LEU A 8 -34.91 6.55 49.09
N TYR A 9 -35.27 7.82 49.04
CA TYR A 9 -34.50 8.96 48.54
C TYR A 9 -33.47 9.45 49.57
N ALA A 10 -32.34 9.98 49.09
CA ALA A 10 -31.63 11.08 49.75
C ALA A 10 -31.20 12.10 48.69
N VAL A 11 -31.71 13.32 48.87
CA VAL A 11 -31.47 14.51 48.06
C VAL A 11 -30.25 15.22 48.64
N LEU A 12 -29.29 15.62 47.80
CA LEU A 12 -28.36 16.69 48.13
C LEU A 12 -28.40 17.76 47.04
N VAL A 13 -28.92 18.93 47.44
CA VAL A 13 -28.91 20.16 46.67
C VAL A 13 -27.58 20.86 46.95
N THR A 14 -26.81 21.15 45.91
CA THR A 14 -25.70 22.09 46.00
C THR A 14 -25.88 23.18 44.95
N SER A 15 -26.06 24.39 45.45
CA SER A 15 -26.32 25.62 44.73
C SER A 15 -25.14 26.02 43.84
N LEU A 16 -25.42 26.32 42.57
CA LEU A 16 -24.48 26.97 41.65
C LEU A 16 -24.26 28.43 42.06
N LEU A 17 -23.01 28.80 42.30
CA LEU A 17 -22.52 30.17 42.19
C LEU A 17 -21.87 30.32 40.82
N ALA A 18 -22.49 31.10 39.93
CA ALA A 18 -21.96 31.44 38.63
C ALA A 18 -20.83 32.47 38.77
N ALA A 19 -19.61 32.08 38.41
CA ALA A 19 -18.51 33.00 38.17
C ALA A 19 -18.55 33.46 36.69
N PRO A 20 -18.24 34.73 36.37
CA PRO A 20 -18.26 35.20 34.99
C PRO A 20 -17.10 34.54 34.21
N ALA A 21 -17.43 33.96 33.07
CA ALA A 21 -16.44 33.43 32.13
C ALA A 21 -15.58 34.58 31.57
N PRO A 22 -14.25 34.41 31.46
CA PRO A 22 -13.43 35.39 30.75
C PRO A 22 -13.79 35.33 29.26
N ALA A 23 -13.92 36.51 28.64
CA ALA A 23 -14.11 36.64 27.21
C ALA A 23 -12.88 36.07 26.49
N VAL A 24 -13.02 34.89 25.90
CA VAL A 24 -12.05 34.33 24.96
C VAL A 24 -12.23 35.09 23.65
N THR A 25 -11.32 36.02 23.38
CA THR A 25 -11.13 36.59 22.05
C THR A 25 -10.86 35.44 21.09
N ALA A 26 -11.78 35.21 20.15
CA ALA A 26 -11.57 34.32 19.02
C ALA A 26 -10.44 34.89 18.15
N SER A 27 -9.22 34.42 18.41
CA SER A 27 -8.16 34.45 17.41
C SER A 27 -8.60 33.50 16.30
N ALA A 28 -8.99 34.06 15.15
CA ALA A 28 -9.09 33.31 13.90
C ALA A 28 -7.68 32.81 13.54
N GLY A 29 -7.30 31.69 14.16
CA GLY A 29 -6.15 30.91 13.75
C GLY A 29 -6.54 30.20 12.47
N THR A 30 -6.19 30.81 11.34
CA THR A 30 -6.07 30.10 10.08
C THR A 30 -5.19 28.88 10.37
N THR A 31 -5.76 27.68 10.36
CA THR A 31 -4.97 26.46 10.21
C THR A 31 -4.35 26.58 8.83
N ALA A 32 -3.17 27.18 8.76
CA ALA A 32 -2.33 27.11 7.59
C ALA A 32 -2.09 25.63 7.38
N GLU A 33 -2.72 25.10 6.34
CA GLU A 33 -2.35 23.83 5.77
C GLU A 33 -0.84 23.95 5.47
N GLU A 34 -0.04 23.29 6.29
CA GLU A 34 1.42 23.36 6.24
C GLU A 34 1.85 23.12 4.79
N ALA A 35 2.53 24.11 4.20
CA ALA A 35 2.96 24.05 2.81
C ALA A 35 3.70 22.74 2.59
N ALA A 36 3.37 22.02 1.50
CA ALA A 36 3.98 20.73 1.23
C ALA A 36 5.52 20.90 1.23
N PRO A 37 6.26 20.06 1.96
CA PRO A 37 7.71 20.12 1.92
C PRO A 37 8.17 19.95 0.47
N ALA A 38 9.20 20.71 0.08
CA ALA A 38 9.79 20.58 -1.24
C ALA A 38 10.25 19.13 -1.49
N PRO A 39 10.13 18.61 -2.73
CA PRO A 39 10.59 17.26 -3.05
C PRO A 39 12.06 17.06 -2.66
N ARG A 40 12.37 15.93 -2.05
CA ARG A 40 13.73 15.54 -1.65
C ARG A 40 14.11 14.27 -2.41
N PRO A 41 15.00 14.36 -3.42
CA PRO A 41 15.45 13.20 -4.16
C PRO A 41 15.95 12.10 -3.22
N ARG A 42 15.67 10.85 -3.57
CA ARG A 42 16.19 9.70 -2.85
C ARG A 42 17.72 9.79 -2.81
N ILE A 43 18.30 9.74 -1.62
CA ILE A 43 19.74 9.65 -1.46
C ILE A 43 20.10 8.16 -1.55
N PRO A 44 20.96 7.74 -2.50
CA PRO A 44 21.37 6.34 -2.60
C PRO A 44 21.93 5.82 -1.28
N GLY A 45 21.43 4.68 -0.81
CA GLY A 45 21.86 4.05 0.45
C GLY A 45 21.21 4.62 1.72
N VAL A 46 20.32 5.63 1.61
CA VAL A 46 19.49 6.11 2.73
C VAL A 46 18.08 5.56 2.57
N ARG A 47 17.64 4.78 3.56
CA ARG A 47 16.29 4.21 3.59
C ARG A 47 15.26 5.30 3.90
N GLY A 48 14.21 5.39 3.10
CA GLY A 48 13.03 6.22 3.35
C GLY A 48 11.75 5.39 3.37
N LEU A 49 10.62 6.05 3.62
CA LEU A 49 9.29 5.46 3.45
C LEU A 49 8.49 6.22 2.38
N GLU A 50 7.86 5.48 1.48
CA GLU A 50 6.98 6.02 0.46
C GLU A 50 5.57 5.39 0.57
N ILE A 51 4.56 6.07 0.03
CA ILE A 51 3.19 5.57 0.05
C ILE A 51 2.89 4.81 -1.24
N ALA A 52 2.44 3.58 -1.10
CA ALA A 52 2.02 2.73 -2.20
C ALA A 52 0.59 2.26 -1.93
N VAL A 53 -0.34 2.48 -2.86
CA VAL A 53 -1.80 2.33 -2.61
C VAL A 53 -2.39 1.20 -3.46
N PRO A 54 -2.94 0.14 -2.85
CA PRO A 54 -3.84 -0.77 -3.57
C PRO A 54 -5.16 -0.02 -3.79
N ALA A 55 -5.43 0.43 -5.01
CA ALA A 55 -6.60 1.26 -5.32
C ALA A 55 -7.65 0.42 -6.06
N TYR A 56 -8.31 -0.47 -5.32
CA TYR A 56 -9.25 -1.46 -5.85
C TYR A 56 -10.65 -0.87 -6.04
N ALA A 57 -10.69 0.35 -6.57
CA ALA A 57 -11.90 1.09 -6.87
C ALA A 57 -12.14 1.15 -8.38
N PRO A 58 -13.39 1.20 -8.87
CA PRO A 58 -13.68 1.35 -10.29
C PRO A 58 -13.02 2.59 -10.92
N ALA A 59 -12.74 2.57 -12.23
CA ALA A 59 -12.01 3.66 -12.93
C ALA A 59 -12.59 5.09 -12.76
N GLY A 60 -13.90 5.20 -12.53
CA GLY A 60 -14.57 6.50 -12.30
C GLY A 60 -14.88 6.79 -10.85
N ASP A 61 -14.39 5.97 -9.92
CA ASP A 61 -14.59 6.22 -8.50
C ASP A 61 -13.90 7.52 -8.07
N PRO A 62 -14.54 8.33 -7.20
CA PRO A 62 -13.93 9.52 -6.63
C PRO A 62 -12.57 9.28 -5.97
N MET A 63 -12.32 8.09 -5.39
CA MET A 63 -11.03 7.71 -4.78
C MET A 63 -9.86 7.90 -5.75
N LEU A 64 -10.01 7.49 -7.00
CA LEU A 64 -8.97 7.66 -8.01
C LEU A 64 -8.80 9.14 -8.41
N GLY A 65 -9.83 9.97 -8.24
CA GLY A 65 -9.73 11.43 -8.37
C GLY A 65 -8.96 12.07 -7.22
N ASP A 66 -9.24 11.65 -5.99
CA ASP A 66 -8.51 12.09 -4.79
C ASP A 66 -7.01 11.75 -4.92
N LEU A 67 -6.65 10.56 -5.41
CA LEU A 67 -5.27 10.17 -5.70
C LEU A 67 -4.60 11.06 -6.75
N VAL A 68 -5.26 11.34 -7.89
CA VAL A 68 -4.73 12.25 -8.93
C VAL A 68 -4.46 13.64 -8.37
N SER A 69 -5.31 14.14 -7.47
CA SER A 69 -5.19 15.48 -6.89
C SER A 69 -4.16 15.60 -5.76
N THR A 70 -3.64 14.47 -5.26
CA THR A 70 -2.79 14.44 -4.07
C THR A 70 -1.38 14.96 -4.37
N THR A 71 -0.89 15.90 -3.54
CA THR A 71 0.47 16.41 -3.62
C THR A 71 1.14 16.53 -2.22
N PRO A 72 2.33 15.94 -2.01
CA PRO A 72 3.06 15.06 -2.93
C PRO A 72 2.27 13.77 -3.22
N ALA A 73 2.38 13.26 -4.45
CA ALA A 73 1.64 12.08 -4.91
C ALA A 73 2.13 10.80 -4.23
N ALA A 74 1.30 9.76 -4.23
CA ALA A 74 1.73 8.40 -3.86
C ALA A 74 2.76 7.89 -4.88
N SER A 75 3.71 7.07 -4.43
CA SER A 75 4.80 6.57 -5.27
C SER A 75 4.41 5.37 -6.11
N VAL A 76 3.52 4.52 -5.60
CA VAL A 76 2.97 3.38 -6.35
C VAL A 76 1.45 3.35 -6.19
N ILE A 77 0.72 3.02 -7.26
CA ILE A 77 -0.73 2.82 -7.22
C ILE A 77 -1.08 1.55 -8.01
N VAL A 78 -1.84 0.62 -7.42
CA VAL A 78 -2.26 -0.61 -8.08
C VAL A 78 -3.71 -0.48 -8.53
N LEU A 79 -3.98 -0.70 -9.81
CA LEU A 79 -5.32 -0.72 -10.38
C LEU A 79 -5.80 -2.15 -10.56
N ASN A 80 -7.05 -2.43 -10.21
CA ASN A 80 -7.60 -3.79 -10.22
C ASN A 80 -8.94 -3.90 -11.00
N PRO A 81 -8.93 -3.78 -12.34
CA PRO A 81 -10.06 -4.20 -13.17
C PRO A 81 -10.22 -5.73 -13.12
N GLY A 82 -11.18 -6.20 -12.31
CA GLY A 82 -11.65 -7.59 -12.35
C GLY A 82 -10.55 -8.63 -12.08
N ASN A 83 -9.71 -8.39 -11.08
CA ASN A 83 -8.57 -9.25 -10.72
C ASN A 83 -7.55 -9.46 -11.85
N GLY A 84 -7.50 -8.51 -12.79
CA GLY A 84 -6.63 -8.53 -13.97
C GLY A 84 -7.30 -9.03 -15.25
N ASP A 85 -8.50 -9.58 -15.15
CA ASP A 85 -9.19 -10.24 -16.27
C ASP A 85 -10.25 -9.36 -16.94
N ALA A 86 -10.70 -8.29 -16.28
CA ALA A 86 -11.57 -7.33 -16.94
C ALA A 86 -10.74 -6.43 -17.89
N PRO A 87 -11.30 -6.02 -19.05
CA PRO A 87 -10.55 -5.23 -20.01
C PRO A 87 -9.93 -3.97 -19.42
N PHE A 88 -8.61 -3.81 -19.59
CA PHE A 88 -7.91 -2.56 -19.30
C PHE A 88 -8.09 -1.58 -20.47
N ASP A 89 -9.33 -1.11 -20.62
CA ASP A 89 -9.79 -0.29 -21.74
C ASP A 89 -9.32 1.17 -21.66
N ALA A 90 -9.74 1.98 -22.65
CA ALA A 90 -9.36 3.39 -22.76
C ALA A 90 -9.72 4.22 -21.52
N ARG A 91 -10.77 3.85 -20.77
CA ARG A 91 -11.16 4.57 -19.55
C ARG A 91 -10.16 4.28 -18.43
N TRP A 92 -9.75 3.03 -18.28
CA TRP A 92 -8.71 2.66 -17.33
C TRP A 92 -7.35 3.22 -17.71
N GLN A 93 -6.97 3.16 -18.98
CA GLN A 93 -5.73 3.73 -19.51
C GLN A 93 -5.63 5.24 -19.24
N ALA A 94 -6.68 6.00 -19.57
CA ALA A 94 -6.72 7.44 -19.29
C ALA A 94 -6.60 7.76 -17.79
N ARG A 95 -7.17 6.91 -16.93
CA ARG A 95 -7.03 7.06 -15.48
C ARG A 95 -5.61 6.75 -15.02
N ALA A 96 -5.00 5.69 -15.53
CA ALA A 96 -3.62 5.31 -15.21
C ALA A 96 -2.64 6.43 -15.62
N ASP A 97 -2.79 6.99 -16.82
CA ASP A 97 -1.96 8.10 -17.29
C ASP A 97 -2.10 9.34 -16.39
N ALA A 98 -3.32 9.66 -15.94
CA ALA A 98 -3.54 10.79 -15.03
C ALA A 98 -2.86 10.58 -13.67
N LEU A 99 -2.85 9.34 -13.16
CA LEU A 99 -2.13 8.99 -11.93
C LEU A 99 -0.61 9.07 -12.11
N ARG A 100 -0.07 8.56 -13.22
CA ARG A 100 1.36 8.59 -13.56
C ARG A 100 1.93 10.00 -13.71
N ALA A 101 1.08 10.98 -14.01
CA ALA A 101 1.49 12.38 -14.06
C ALA A 101 1.89 12.96 -12.68
N GLY A 102 1.45 12.32 -11.59
CA GLY A 102 1.74 12.71 -10.21
C GLY A 102 3.23 12.77 -9.91
N THR A 103 3.65 13.73 -9.10
CA THR A 103 5.04 13.86 -8.63
C THR A 103 5.11 13.53 -7.14
N THR A 104 5.94 12.54 -6.80
CA THR A 104 6.12 12.03 -5.44
C THR A 104 6.94 12.98 -4.59
N ALA A 105 7.03 12.69 -3.29
CA ALA A 105 7.92 13.44 -2.39
C ALA A 105 9.41 13.29 -2.75
N THR A 106 9.78 12.24 -3.50
CA THR A 106 11.15 12.03 -4.01
C THR A 106 11.41 12.76 -5.33
N GLY A 107 10.40 13.42 -5.91
CA GLY A 107 10.49 14.09 -7.21
C GLY A 107 10.31 13.15 -8.40
N GLU A 108 10.16 11.84 -8.14
CA GLU A 108 9.84 10.84 -9.15
C GLU A 108 8.38 10.96 -9.60
N LYS A 109 8.05 10.24 -10.68
CA LYS A 109 6.66 10.08 -11.11
C LYS A 109 6.02 8.90 -10.38
N THR A 110 4.72 9.02 -10.09
CA THR A 110 3.93 7.91 -9.58
C THR A 110 4.00 6.74 -10.54
N LYS A 111 4.34 5.56 -10.04
CA LYS A 111 4.29 4.30 -10.79
C LYS A 111 2.90 3.69 -10.65
N VAL A 112 2.30 3.28 -11.75
CA VAL A 112 0.99 2.61 -11.74
C VAL A 112 1.15 1.16 -12.13
N LEU A 113 0.60 0.22 -11.37
CA LEU A 113 0.71 -1.22 -11.63
C LEU A 113 -0.65 -1.84 -11.95
N GLY A 114 -0.64 -2.82 -12.85
CA GLY A 114 -1.80 -3.68 -13.09
C GLY A 114 -1.84 -4.85 -12.10
N TYR A 115 -2.97 -5.05 -11.44
CA TYR A 115 -3.20 -6.21 -10.57
C TYR A 115 -3.39 -7.49 -11.40
N VAL A 116 -2.76 -8.59 -11.00
CA VAL A 116 -2.95 -9.94 -11.56
C VAL A 116 -3.04 -10.98 -10.46
N HIS A 117 -4.15 -11.71 -10.39
CA HIS A 117 -4.32 -12.83 -9.45
C HIS A 117 -3.53 -14.08 -9.89
N THR A 118 -2.86 -14.77 -8.96
CA THR A 118 -2.03 -15.95 -9.26
C THR A 118 -2.38 -17.22 -8.47
N ASP A 119 -3.33 -17.16 -7.52
CA ASP A 119 -3.82 -18.31 -6.74
C ASP A 119 -2.70 -19.16 -6.11
N HIS A 120 -1.77 -18.50 -5.41
CA HIS A 120 -0.59 -19.09 -4.78
C HIS A 120 0.33 -19.83 -5.78
N GLY A 121 0.31 -19.43 -7.05
CA GLY A 121 1.05 -20.07 -8.14
C GLY A 121 0.33 -21.27 -8.77
N ASN A 122 -0.92 -21.52 -8.40
CA ASN A 122 -1.72 -22.62 -8.97
C ASN A 122 -2.52 -22.19 -10.21
N ARG A 123 -2.68 -20.88 -10.45
CA ARG A 123 -3.34 -20.40 -11.66
C ARG A 123 -2.51 -20.78 -12.88
N ASP A 124 -3.17 -21.27 -13.93
CA ASP A 124 -2.52 -21.63 -15.19
C ASP A 124 -1.65 -20.48 -15.70
N ILE A 125 -0.39 -20.76 -16.02
CA ILE A 125 0.57 -19.72 -16.36
C ILE A 125 0.20 -18.98 -17.65
N ALA A 126 -0.46 -19.64 -18.60
CA ALA A 126 -0.92 -18.96 -19.82
C ALA A 126 -2.07 -17.99 -19.50
N ALA A 127 -2.97 -18.35 -18.58
CA ALA A 127 -4.00 -17.44 -18.08
C ALA A 127 -3.40 -16.24 -17.32
N VAL A 128 -2.39 -16.46 -16.47
CA VAL A 128 -1.68 -15.36 -15.79
C VAL A 128 -1.03 -14.42 -16.82
N LYS A 129 -0.34 -14.96 -17.81
CA LYS A 129 0.27 -14.18 -18.91
C LYS A 129 -0.76 -13.42 -19.72
N ALA A 130 -1.96 -13.96 -19.92
CA ALA A 130 -3.05 -13.24 -20.58
C ALA A 130 -3.53 -12.03 -19.76
N SER A 131 -3.59 -12.13 -18.42
CA SER A 131 -3.87 -10.97 -17.55
C SER A 131 -2.75 -9.94 -17.58
N VAL A 132 -1.48 -10.37 -17.66
CA VAL A 132 -0.35 -9.45 -17.85
C VAL A 132 -0.47 -8.71 -19.18
N ASP A 133 -0.77 -9.44 -20.26
CA ASP A 133 -0.96 -8.89 -21.60
C ASP A 133 -2.12 -7.88 -21.67
N ASN A 134 -3.17 -8.07 -20.87
CA ASN A 134 -4.28 -7.10 -20.76
C ASN A 134 -3.78 -5.69 -20.41
N TYR A 135 -2.73 -5.57 -19.59
CA TYR A 135 -2.15 -4.28 -19.23
C TYR A 135 -1.01 -3.83 -20.15
N LEU A 136 -0.14 -4.75 -20.57
CA LEU A 136 1.12 -4.41 -21.24
C LEU A 136 1.05 -4.42 -22.77
N LYS A 137 0.07 -5.11 -23.36
CA LYS A 137 -0.13 -5.19 -24.83
C LYS A 137 -1.40 -4.47 -25.25
N THR A 138 -1.48 -3.18 -24.90
CA THR A 138 -2.63 -2.35 -25.26
C THR A 138 -2.73 -2.17 -26.78
N ARG A 139 -3.93 -1.88 -27.27
CA ARG A 139 -4.20 -1.74 -28.71
C ARG A 139 -3.46 -0.60 -29.38
N ASP A 140 -3.10 0.43 -28.63
CA ASP A 140 -2.32 1.57 -29.14
C ASP A 140 -0.81 1.35 -29.06
N GLY A 141 -0.37 0.20 -28.53
CA GLY A 141 1.02 -0.20 -28.43
C GLY A 141 1.83 0.59 -27.39
N ARG A 142 1.16 1.23 -26.43
CA ARG A 142 1.80 2.09 -25.41
C ARG A 142 1.68 1.51 -24.01
N LEU A 143 2.71 1.73 -23.21
CA LEU A 143 2.65 1.44 -21.78
C LEU A 143 1.87 2.52 -21.04
N HIS A 144 0.74 2.13 -20.46
CA HIS A 144 -0.09 2.94 -19.56
C HIS A 144 0.11 2.59 -18.08
N VAL A 145 0.82 1.49 -17.81
CA VAL A 145 1.28 1.06 -16.48
C VAL A 145 2.80 0.92 -16.51
N ASP A 146 3.41 0.96 -15.34
CA ASP A 146 4.86 0.86 -15.11
C ASP A 146 5.24 -0.54 -14.58
N GLY A 147 4.32 -1.50 -14.61
CA GLY A 147 4.57 -2.88 -14.22
C GLY A 147 3.35 -3.62 -13.71
N ILE A 148 3.60 -4.72 -12.98
CA ILE A 148 2.57 -5.68 -12.55
C ILE A 148 2.67 -5.94 -11.05
N PHE A 149 1.52 -6.04 -10.42
CA PHE A 149 1.33 -6.49 -9.04
C PHE A 149 0.68 -7.87 -9.08
N PHE A 150 1.45 -8.92 -8.77
CA PHE A 150 0.93 -10.27 -8.60
C PHE A 150 0.37 -10.43 -7.18
N ASP A 151 -0.89 -10.87 -7.08
CA ASP A 151 -1.57 -11.02 -5.81
C ASP A 151 -1.99 -12.45 -5.52
N VAL A 152 -2.16 -12.75 -4.23
CA VAL A 152 -2.38 -14.08 -3.69
C VAL A 152 -1.13 -14.94 -3.96
N VAL A 153 0.05 -14.37 -3.73
CA VAL A 153 1.33 -15.06 -3.91
C VAL A 153 1.52 -16.09 -2.80
N SER A 154 2.18 -17.22 -3.11
CA SER A 154 2.59 -18.17 -2.07
C SER A 154 3.75 -17.57 -1.28
N ARG A 155 3.66 -17.59 0.05
CA ARG A 155 4.80 -17.18 0.88
C ARG A 155 5.99 -18.16 0.83
N ASP A 156 5.70 -19.42 0.49
CA ASP A 156 6.66 -20.52 0.45
C ASP A 156 7.19 -20.75 -0.96
N CYS A 157 8.45 -21.20 -1.08
CA CYS A 157 9.12 -21.47 -2.37
C CYS A 157 8.51 -22.66 -3.13
N GLY A 158 7.71 -23.48 -2.45
CA GLY A 158 7.26 -24.78 -2.95
C GLY A 158 8.36 -25.86 -2.89
N PRO A 159 8.00 -27.14 -3.07
CA PRO A 159 8.97 -28.24 -3.10
C PRO A 159 10.02 -28.01 -4.19
N ALA A 160 11.30 -28.16 -3.84
CA ALA A 160 12.41 -27.91 -4.78
C ALA A 160 12.33 -26.54 -5.50
N ASN A 161 11.76 -25.52 -4.84
CA ASN A 161 11.62 -24.15 -5.33
C ASN A 161 10.70 -23.96 -6.56
N VAL A 162 9.83 -24.93 -6.88
CA VAL A 162 8.94 -24.84 -8.06
C VAL A 162 8.06 -23.60 -8.08
N THR A 163 7.59 -23.12 -6.93
CA THR A 163 6.75 -21.93 -6.85
C THR A 163 7.58 -20.67 -7.03
N ARG A 164 8.77 -20.59 -6.44
CA ARG A 164 9.72 -19.49 -6.69
C ARG A 164 10.04 -19.38 -8.18
N ASP A 165 10.38 -20.50 -8.81
CA ASP A 165 10.78 -20.53 -10.22
C ASP A 165 9.61 -20.14 -11.15
N HIS A 166 8.38 -20.47 -10.77
CA HIS A 166 7.17 -19.98 -11.44
C HIS A 166 7.06 -18.44 -11.41
N TYR A 167 7.25 -17.81 -10.24
CA TYR A 167 7.22 -16.34 -10.15
C TYR A 167 8.42 -15.67 -10.82
N ALA A 168 9.59 -16.30 -10.81
CA ALA A 168 10.75 -15.82 -11.58
C ALA A 168 10.43 -15.80 -13.09
N GLN A 169 9.77 -16.84 -13.61
CA GLN A 169 9.33 -16.87 -15.00
C GLN A 169 8.28 -15.79 -15.32
N LEU A 170 7.38 -15.49 -14.38
CA LEU A 170 6.40 -14.41 -14.55
C LEU A 170 7.07 -13.03 -14.54
N ARG A 171 8.06 -12.82 -13.66
CA ARG A 171 8.87 -11.60 -13.65
C ARG A 171 9.57 -11.38 -14.98
N GLU A 172 10.31 -12.37 -15.46
CA GLU A 172 10.99 -12.31 -16.75
C GLU A 172 10.00 -11.98 -17.88
N TYR A 173 8.81 -12.59 -17.86
CA TYR A 173 7.78 -12.29 -18.85
C TYR A 173 7.30 -10.83 -18.82
N VAL A 174 7.13 -10.23 -17.64
CA VAL A 174 6.80 -8.81 -17.50
C VAL A 174 7.92 -7.94 -18.06
N GLN A 175 9.15 -8.24 -17.70
CA GLN A 175 10.34 -7.49 -18.13
C GLN A 175 10.52 -7.53 -19.65
N ASP A 176 10.49 -8.72 -20.25
CA ASP A 176 10.58 -8.90 -21.69
C ASP A 176 9.45 -8.20 -22.44
N THR A 177 8.23 -8.24 -21.88
CA THR A 177 7.06 -7.61 -22.51
C THR A 177 7.14 -6.08 -22.45
N MET A 178 7.61 -5.53 -21.33
CA MET A 178 7.83 -4.08 -21.19
C MET A 178 8.98 -3.59 -22.06
N ASP A 179 10.13 -4.29 -22.08
CA ASP A 179 11.28 -3.93 -22.92
C ASP A 179 10.92 -3.95 -24.42
N ALA A 180 10.11 -4.93 -24.85
CA ALA A 180 9.62 -5.01 -26.22
C ALA A 180 8.69 -3.83 -26.60
N ALA A 181 7.96 -3.25 -25.63
CA ALA A 181 7.08 -2.11 -25.85
C ALA A 181 7.84 -0.77 -25.77
N ASP A 182 8.73 -0.64 -24.79
CA ASP A 182 9.61 0.52 -24.58
C ASP A 182 10.87 0.11 -23.80
N PRO A 183 12.04 -0.03 -24.46
CA PRO A 183 13.28 -0.46 -23.81
C PRO A 183 13.89 0.60 -22.87
N THR A 184 13.28 1.79 -22.79
CA THR A 184 13.67 2.84 -21.85
C THR A 184 12.77 2.90 -20.62
N ALA A 185 11.65 2.18 -20.63
CA ALA A 185 10.76 2.09 -19.49
C ALA A 185 11.40 1.24 -18.38
N ALA A 186 11.41 1.78 -17.17
CA ALA A 186 11.74 0.97 -15.99
C ALA A 186 10.51 0.13 -15.61
N ASP A 187 10.70 -1.18 -15.43
CA ASP A 187 9.69 -2.06 -14.88
C ASP A 187 9.63 -1.99 -13.35
N LEU A 188 8.47 -2.37 -12.81
CA LEU A 188 8.28 -2.63 -11.39
C LEU A 188 7.38 -3.86 -11.22
N VAL A 189 7.95 -4.94 -10.72
CA VAL A 189 7.21 -6.16 -10.35
C VAL A 189 7.02 -6.21 -8.84
N VAL A 190 5.79 -6.45 -8.41
CA VAL A 190 5.44 -6.58 -6.99
C VAL A 190 4.76 -7.90 -6.75
N ASP A 191 5.21 -8.64 -5.74
CA ASP A 191 4.56 -9.87 -5.27
C ASP A 191 3.85 -9.61 -3.95
N ASN A 192 2.58 -9.97 -3.85
CA ASN A 192 1.80 -9.87 -2.61
C ASN A 192 1.45 -11.23 -2.01
N PRO A 193 2.27 -11.73 -1.06
CA PRO A 193 1.90 -12.86 -0.20
C PRO A 193 1.06 -12.44 1.03
N GLY A 194 0.94 -11.15 1.32
CA GLY A 194 0.25 -10.60 2.50
C GLY A 194 0.95 -10.87 3.85
N THR A 195 2.12 -11.49 3.83
CA THR A 195 2.85 -11.93 5.02
C THR A 195 4.33 -12.11 4.72
N ALA A 196 5.16 -12.37 5.74
CA ALA A 196 6.59 -12.57 5.55
C ALA A 196 6.87 -13.65 4.50
N ILE A 197 7.79 -13.39 3.58
CA ILE A 197 8.10 -14.22 2.41
C ILE A 197 9.35 -15.09 2.65
N ALA A 198 9.42 -16.28 2.06
CA ALA A 198 10.63 -17.10 2.13
C ALA A 198 11.81 -16.38 1.42
N ASP A 199 13.00 -16.44 2.03
CA ASP A 199 14.18 -15.74 1.52
C ASP A 199 14.64 -16.18 0.14
N CYS A 200 14.28 -17.39 -0.29
CA CYS A 200 14.50 -17.90 -1.65
C CYS A 200 13.97 -16.95 -2.74
N TYR A 201 12.88 -16.22 -2.49
CA TYR A 201 12.29 -15.28 -3.45
C TYR A 201 13.16 -14.03 -3.67
N LEU A 202 14.12 -13.78 -2.79
CA LEU A 202 15.01 -12.62 -2.78
C LEU A 202 16.47 -13.00 -3.04
N GLU A 203 16.78 -14.29 -3.23
CA GLU A 203 18.13 -14.78 -3.49
C GLU A 203 18.74 -14.10 -4.73
N PRO A 204 20.02 -13.65 -4.69
CA PRO A 204 20.69 -13.13 -5.87
C PRO A 204 20.64 -14.14 -7.03
N GLY A 205 20.16 -13.69 -8.20
CA GLY A 205 19.96 -14.53 -9.38
C GLY A 205 18.63 -15.29 -9.44
N HIS A 206 17.83 -15.28 -8.37
CA HIS A 206 16.50 -15.90 -8.31
C HIS A 206 15.41 -14.95 -7.79
N ARG A 207 15.70 -13.64 -7.81
CA ARG A 207 14.78 -12.62 -7.34
C ARG A 207 13.53 -12.58 -8.22
N THR A 208 12.37 -12.69 -7.60
CA THR A 208 11.06 -12.84 -8.25
C THR A 208 10.28 -11.52 -8.38
N ALA A 209 10.51 -10.55 -7.49
CA ALA A 209 9.88 -9.24 -7.56
C ALA A 209 10.81 -8.15 -7.02
N ASP A 210 10.57 -6.90 -7.40
CA ASP A 210 11.32 -5.75 -6.87
C ASP A 210 10.87 -5.43 -5.46
N VAL A 211 9.56 -5.54 -5.21
CA VAL A 211 8.90 -5.28 -3.93
C VAL A 211 8.03 -6.47 -3.55
N PHE A 212 7.96 -6.75 -2.25
CA PHE A 212 7.13 -7.78 -1.66
C PHE A 212 6.21 -7.15 -0.62
N VAL A 213 4.91 -7.42 -0.70
CA VAL A 213 3.98 -7.03 0.36
C VAL A 213 4.08 -8.03 1.51
N THR A 214 4.94 -7.74 2.46
CA THR A 214 5.33 -8.66 3.56
C THR A 214 4.45 -8.55 4.80
N TYR A 215 3.43 -7.68 4.75
CA TYR A 215 2.40 -7.60 5.77
C TYR A 215 1.10 -7.06 5.16
N GLU A 216 -0.01 -7.76 5.39
CA GLU A 216 -1.36 -7.31 5.05
C GLU A 216 -2.38 -7.82 6.08
N ASP A 217 -2.75 -6.98 7.04
CA ASP A 217 -3.79 -7.31 8.05
C ASP A 217 -4.26 -6.03 8.76
N THR A 218 -5.15 -6.19 9.73
CA THR A 218 -5.67 -5.18 10.63
C THR A 218 -4.58 -4.47 11.44
N TYR A 219 -4.86 -3.22 11.83
CA TYR A 219 -4.09 -2.44 12.78
C TYR A 219 -3.92 -3.13 14.13
N ALA A 220 -4.96 -3.82 14.61
CA ALA A 220 -4.94 -4.55 15.87
C ALA A 220 -3.94 -5.72 15.83
N ALA A 221 -3.90 -6.48 14.73
CA ALA A 221 -2.89 -7.50 14.50
C ALA A 221 -1.49 -6.89 14.39
N TYR A 222 -1.37 -5.77 13.67
CA TYR A 222 -0.09 -5.14 13.35
C TYR A 222 0.64 -4.60 14.58
N THR A 223 -0.13 -4.04 15.51
CA THR A 223 0.36 -3.48 16.79
C THR A 223 0.37 -4.49 17.93
N GLY A 224 -0.26 -5.66 17.74
CA GLY A 224 -0.30 -6.78 18.66
C GLY A 224 0.57 -7.95 18.20
N ALA A 225 0.01 -9.16 18.31
CA ALA A 225 0.71 -10.42 18.06
C ALA A 225 0.67 -10.91 16.59
N GLY A 226 0.10 -10.13 15.67
CA GLY A 226 0.04 -10.49 14.25
C GLY A 226 1.35 -10.29 13.49
N TRP A 227 2.28 -9.50 14.06
CA TRP A 227 3.62 -9.38 13.50
C TRP A 227 4.47 -10.61 13.81
N LEU A 228 4.91 -11.31 12.76
CA LEU A 228 5.68 -12.56 12.88
C LEU A 228 7.15 -12.36 13.29
N GLY A 229 7.63 -11.11 13.35
CA GLY A 229 9.00 -10.78 13.77
C GLY A 229 9.94 -10.41 12.63
N GLY A 230 9.51 -10.43 11.37
CA GLY A 230 10.35 -10.11 10.22
C GLY A 230 9.61 -10.07 8.90
N ASN A 231 10.24 -9.51 7.86
CA ASN A 231 9.72 -9.50 6.49
C ASN A 231 10.02 -10.79 5.74
N VAL A 232 11.07 -11.50 6.15
CA VAL A 232 11.50 -12.74 5.52
C VAL A 232 11.67 -13.85 6.54
N PHE A 233 11.57 -15.09 6.08
CA PHE A 233 11.95 -16.27 6.84
C PHE A 233 12.80 -17.21 5.99
N GLY A 234 13.68 -17.98 6.65
CA GLY A 234 14.51 -18.98 5.98
C GLY A 234 13.94 -20.39 6.11
N ALA A 235 14.57 -21.35 5.43
CA ALA A 235 14.19 -22.76 5.46
C ALA A 235 14.13 -23.40 6.88
N SER A 236 14.83 -22.82 7.86
CA SER A 236 14.82 -23.26 9.26
C SER A 236 13.69 -22.65 10.11
N GLY A 237 12.81 -21.81 9.52
CA GLY A 237 11.60 -21.30 10.16
C GLY A 237 11.76 -20.06 11.04
N GLY A 238 12.90 -19.35 10.97
CA GLY A 238 13.14 -18.11 11.71
C GLY A 238 12.81 -16.85 10.91
N TYR A 239 12.07 -15.92 11.53
CA TYR A 239 11.77 -14.60 10.97
C TYR A 239 12.90 -13.60 11.21
N ARG A 240 13.19 -12.75 10.21
CA ARG A 240 14.21 -11.69 10.27
C ARG A 240 13.82 -10.49 9.42
N SER A 241 14.46 -9.35 9.65
CA SER A 241 14.10 -8.09 8.96
C SER A 241 14.25 -8.18 7.44
N GLY A 242 15.21 -8.97 6.94
CA GLY A 242 15.48 -9.12 5.51
C GLY A 242 16.29 -7.96 4.90
N MET A 243 16.77 -7.03 5.72
CA MET A 243 17.59 -5.88 5.27
C MET A 243 18.88 -6.33 4.58
N GLU A 244 19.42 -7.48 4.95
CA GLU A 244 20.59 -8.09 4.31
C GLU A 244 20.32 -8.57 2.87
N LEU A 245 19.04 -8.68 2.47
CA LEU A 245 18.59 -9.02 1.11
C LEU A 245 18.01 -7.81 0.35
N ASP A 246 18.02 -6.64 0.97
CA ASP A 246 17.46 -5.40 0.45
C ASP A 246 18.48 -4.26 0.53
N PRO A 247 19.46 -4.22 -0.39
CA PRO A 247 20.50 -3.19 -0.38
C PRO A 247 19.95 -1.78 -0.64
N THR A 248 18.72 -1.63 -1.15
CA THR A 248 18.10 -0.34 -1.45
C THR A 248 17.15 0.14 -0.34
N GLY A 249 16.74 -0.74 0.57
CA GLY A 249 15.76 -0.44 1.62
C GLY A 249 14.33 -0.25 1.10
N THR A 250 14.02 -0.81 -0.07
CA THR A 250 12.74 -0.63 -0.77
C THR A 250 12.04 -1.93 -1.12
N ALA A 251 12.54 -3.09 -0.68
CA ALA A 251 12.01 -4.39 -1.07
C ALA A 251 10.70 -4.76 -0.35
N PHE A 252 10.34 -4.07 0.73
CA PHE A 252 9.22 -4.48 1.58
C PHE A 252 8.13 -3.43 1.64
N TRP A 253 6.88 -3.89 1.58
CA TRP A 253 5.67 -3.09 1.63
C TRP A 253 4.70 -3.62 2.68
N HIS A 254 4.24 -2.75 3.58
CA HIS A 254 3.20 -3.09 4.56
C HIS A 254 1.85 -2.42 4.24
N LEU A 255 0.79 -3.22 4.18
CA LEU A 255 -0.60 -2.81 4.05
C LEU A 255 -1.33 -3.01 5.38
N VAL A 256 -1.93 -1.95 5.92
CA VAL A 256 -2.59 -2.01 7.23
C VAL A 256 -3.98 -1.37 7.16
N HIS A 257 -5.01 -2.16 7.46
CA HIS A 257 -6.40 -1.70 7.45
C HIS A 257 -7.01 -1.64 8.85
N GLY A 258 -8.20 -1.07 9.01
CA GLY A 258 -8.84 -0.87 10.31
C GLY A 258 -8.07 0.08 11.24
N VAL A 259 -7.30 1.02 10.67
CA VAL A 259 -6.55 2.03 11.43
C VAL A 259 -7.53 3.11 11.92
N PRO A 260 -7.63 3.36 13.24
CA PRO A 260 -8.77 4.10 13.79
C PRO A 260 -8.77 5.60 13.49
N ASP A 261 -7.60 6.24 13.39
CA ASP A 261 -7.48 7.68 13.22
C ASP A 261 -6.13 8.10 12.61
N ALA A 262 -5.98 9.41 12.37
CA ALA A 262 -4.77 9.98 11.77
C ALA A 262 -3.52 9.81 12.64
N ALA A 263 -3.65 9.76 13.98
CA ALA A 263 -2.51 9.56 14.87
C ALA A 263 -2.04 8.10 14.81
N ALA A 264 -2.97 7.15 14.83
CA ALA A 264 -2.70 5.74 14.61
C ALA A 264 -2.11 5.48 13.22
N MET A 265 -2.57 6.19 12.18
CA MET A 265 -1.96 6.15 10.85
C MET A 265 -0.48 6.53 10.89
N ARG A 266 -0.11 7.65 11.53
CA ARG A 266 1.30 8.06 11.64
C ARG A 266 2.12 7.01 12.40
N ALA A 267 1.58 6.47 13.50
CA ALA A 267 2.22 5.39 14.25
C ALA A 267 2.41 4.13 13.39
N THR A 268 1.45 3.77 12.56
CA THR A 268 1.53 2.66 11.60
C THR A 268 2.66 2.89 10.59
N LEU A 269 2.72 4.06 9.96
CA LEU A 269 3.76 4.39 8.97
C LEU A 269 5.15 4.37 9.61
N ARG A 270 5.30 4.95 10.81
CA ARG A 270 6.56 4.88 11.56
C ARG A 270 6.95 3.43 11.87
N THR A 271 5.99 2.62 12.31
CA THR A 271 6.21 1.21 12.62
C THR A 271 6.62 0.42 11.38
N ALA A 272 6.02 0.70 10.21
CA ALA A 272 6.42 0.09 8.93
C ALA A 272 7.87 0.42 8.59
N PHE A 273 8.25 1.70 8.68
CA PHE A 273 9.64 2.12 8.49
C PHE A 273 10.60 1.42 9.48
N ASP A 274 10.26 1.37 10.76
CA ASP A 274 11.09 0.72 11.78
C ASP A 274 11.22 -0.79 11.56
N ARG A 275 10.18 -1.43 11.01
CA ARG A 275 10.20 -2.85 10.58
C ARG A 275 10.89 -3.09 9.25
N GLY A 276 11.41 -2.04 8.60
CA GLY A 276 12.20 -2.16 7.38
C GLY A 276 11.42 -2.06 6.08
N ALA A 277 10.14 -1.67 6.13
CA ALA A 277 9.38 -1.38 4.92
C ALA A 277 9.88 -0.08 4.25
N GLY A 278 10.03 -0.14 2.93
CA GLY A 278 10.24 1.04 2.09
C GLY A 278 8.93 1.62 1.56
N TYR A 279 7.85 0.81 1.56
CA TYR A 279 6.51 1.25 1.20
C TYR A 279 5.50 0.91 2.30
N ALA A 280 4.50 1.77 2.48
CA ALA A 280 3.38 1.46 3.35
C ALA A 280 2.09 2.13 2.91
N TYR A 281 0.96 1.56 3.34
CA TYR A 281 -0.33 2.23 3.29
C TYR A 281 -1.20 1.87 4.48
N ALA A 282 -1.86 2.87 5.03
CA ALA A 282 -2.76 2.76 6.15
C ALA A 282 -4.16 3.25 5.74
N THR A 283 -5.18 2.49 6.10
CA THR A 283 -6.58 2.86 5.87
C THR A 283 -7.46 2.51 7.08
N GLY A 284 -8.53 3.27 7.27
CA GLY A 284 -9.54 3.02 8.32
C GLY A 284 -10.64 2.06 7.91
N THR A 285 -10.72 1.72 6.63
CA THR A 285 -11.64 0.73 6.06
C THR A 285 -11.32 -0.68 6.56
N ILE A 286 -12.28 -1.60 6.38
CA ILE A 286 -12.18 -2.99 6.83
C ILE A 286 -12.63 -3.95 5.72
N MET A 287 -12.48 -5.25 5.96
CA MET A 287 -12.97 -6.31 5.07
C MET A 287 -14.47 -6.16 4.74
N PRO A 288 -14.93 -6.60 3.55
CA PRO A 288 -14.25 -7.50 2.61
C PRO A 288 -13.27 -6.84 1.62
N ASN A 289 -13.32 -5.52 1.45
CA ASN A 289 -12.41 -4.81 0.57
C ASN A 289 -11.96 -3.51 1.25
N PRO A 290 -10.84 -3.51 1.99
CA PRO A 290 -10.35 -2.30 2.62
C PRO A 290 -9.73 -1.31 1.62
N TRP A 291 -9.64 -1.66 0.34
CA TRP A 291 -8.79 -0.97 -0.63
C TRP A 291 -9.57 -0.12 -1.64
N ASP A 292 -10.87 0.11 -1.44
CA ASP A 292 -11.77 0.80 -2.39
C ASP A 292 -12.32 2.16 -1.93
N GLU A 293 -11.81 2.70 -0.82
CA GLU A 293 -12.22 4.02 -0.31
C GLU A 293 -11.03 4.92 0.00
N SER A 294 -11.25 6.23 -0.11
CA SER A 294 -10.30 7.23 0.36
C SER A 294 -10.21 7.23 1.89
N PRO A 295 -8.99 7.32 2.47
CA PRO A 295 -8.85 7.39 3.91
C PRO A 295 -9.42 8.71 4.44
N SER A 296 -10.04 8.68 5.62
CA SER A 296 -10.65 9.86 6.25
C SER A 296 -9.64 10.99 6.53
N TRP A 297 -8.37 10.66 6.75
CA TRP A 297 -7.26 11.60 6.89
C TRP A 297 -6.67 12.09 5.57
N LYS A 298 -7.20 11.66 4.42
CA LYS A 298 -6.71 11.95 3.05
C LYS A 298 -5.31 11.41 2.75
N TYR A 299 -5.01 11.20 1.47
CA TYR A 299 -3.70 10.66 1.04
C TYR A 299 -2.54 11.59 1.37
N ARG A 300 -2.73 12.91 1.25
CA ARG A 300 -1.71 13.93 1.56
C ARG A 300 -1.13 13.80 2.97
N SER A 301 -1.95 13.44 3.95
CA SER A 301 -1.48 13.25 5.33
C SER A 301 -0.51 12.07 5.45
N GLN A 302 -0.67 11.04 4.62
CA GLN A 302 0.23 9.88 4.58
C GLN A 302 1.50 10.19 3.79
N THR A 303 1.37 10.73 2.59
CA THR A 303 2.52 11.04 1.72
C THR A 303 3.43 12.10 2.35
N GLY A 304 2.84 13.13 2.97
CA GLY A 304 3.57 14.16 3.68
C GLY A 304 4.30 13.63 4.92
N TYR A 305 3.67 12.73 5.69
CA TYR A 305 4.33 12.14 6.87
C TYR A 305 5.43 11.15 6.49
N ALA A 306 5.18 10.28 5.51
CA ALA A 306 6.17 9.31 5.04
C ALA A 306 7.44 10.00 4.52
N ALA A 307 7.30 11.16 3.86
CA ALA A 307 8.42 11.99 3.41
C ALA A 307 9.32 12.55 4.54
N THR A 308 8.91 12.42 5.81
CA THR A 308 9.72 12.79 6.98
C THR A 308 10.51 11.62 7.58
N LEU A 309 10.32 10.41 7.06
CA LEU A 309 10.95 9.18 7.54
C LEU A 309 12.08 8.77 6.59
N GLY A 310 13.32 8.88 7.07
CA GLY A 310 14.54 8.68 6.27
C GLY A 310 15.24 9.99 5.96
#